data_AF-A0A257R2N3-F1
#
_entry.id   AF-A0A257R2N3-F1
#
_cell.length_a   1.000
_cell.length_b   1.000
_cell.length_c   1.000
_cell.angle_alpha   90.00
_cell.angle_beta   90.00
_cell.angle_gamma   90.00
#
_symmetry.space_group_name_H-M   'P 1'
#
loop_
_entity.id
_entity.type
_entity.pdbx_description
1 polymer ?
#
loop_
_entity_poly.entity_id
_entity_poly.type
_entity_poly.pdbx_seq_one_letter_code
_entity_poly.pdbx_strand_id
1 'polypeptide(L)'
;GERIVFRENDRALGVNNGMGGMVTGLDRARGEALVRSDAGAEIRISMDRAQAIDHGYCRTIHSSQGATVERTIVVGEAGRVATAQTAYVAASRERSGLRIITDDRDKLSAAWSRWAERQTARSLLAREAAHEPGQQREMPVSDISLERARQKALERSRQRAAELAKAREAAREKQAAAQKQLERGRDRGMEMER
;
A
#
# COMPACT_ATOMS: atom_id res chain seq x y z
N GLY A 1 13.74 15.75 -18.73
CA GLY A 1 12.93 16.89 -18.28
C GLY A 1 12.75 16.82 -16.77
N GLU A 2 12.47 17.95 -16.14
CA GLU A 2 12.22 18.03 -14.69
C GLU A 2 10.72 17.89 -14.42
N ARG A 3 10.32 17.15 -13.37
CA ARG A 3 8.91 16.99 -13.02
C ARG A 3 8.49 18.05 -12.01
N ILE A 4 7.42 18.77 -12.30
CA ILE A 4 6.93 19.86 -11.46
C ILE A 4 5.44 19.71 -11.12
N VAL A 5 5.02 20.44 -10.10
CA VAL A 5 3.62 20.64 -9.72
C VAL A 5 3.35 22.13 -9.51
N PHE A 6 2.24 22.62 -10.05
CA PHE A 6 1.74 23.96 -9.78
C PHE A 6 1.07 24.01 -8.41
N ARG A 7 1.36 25.05 -7.63
CA ARG A 7 0.87 25.25 -6.24
C ARG A 7 -0.20 26.32 -6.14
N GLU A 8 -0.43 27.07 -7.22
CA GLU A 8 -1.48 28.08 -7.32
C GLU A 8 -2.29 27.91 -8.60
N ASN A 9 -3.45 28.56 -8.64
CA ASN A 9 -4.25 28.65 -9.85
C ASN A 9 -3.80 29.89 -10.64
N ASP A 10 -3.52 29.73 -11.93
CA ASP A 10 -3.31 30.85 -12.84
C ASP A 10 -4.19 30.63 -14.08
N ARG A 11 -5.22 31.49 -14.20
CA ARG A 11 -6.19 31.43 -15.30
C ARG A 11 -5.62 31.85 -16.64
N ALA A 12 -4.61 32.73 -16.65
CA ALA A 12 -3.98 33.18 -17.89
C ALA A 12 -3.15 32.04 -18.52
N LEU A 13 -2.54 31.22 -17.68
CA LEU A 13 -1.78 30.04 -18.10
C LEU A 13 -2.63 28.76 -18.22
N GLY A 14 -3.89 28.80 -17.76
CA GLY A 14 -4.77 27.63 -17.74
C GLY A 14 -4.32 26.55 -16.76
N VAL A 15 -3.61 26.93 -15.69
CA VAL A 15 -3.07 26.01 -14.69
C VAL A 15 -3.85 26.07 -13.38
N ASN A 16 -3.98 24.91 -12.75
CA ASN A 16 -4.67 24.75 -11.47
C ASN A 16 -3.69 24.21 -10.42
N ASN A 17 -3.93 24.54 -9.16
CA ASN A 17 -3.21 23.98 -8.03
C ASN A 17 -3.33 22.45 -8.02
N GLY A 18 -2.18 21.79 -7.93
CA GLY A 18 -2.05 20.34 -8.02
C GLY A 18 -1.83 19.82 -9.44
N MET A 19 -1.94 20.65 -10.48
CA MET A 19 -1.62 20.24 -11.84
C MET A 19 -0.14 19.85 -11.94
N GLY A 20 0.14 18.67 -12.50
CA GLY A 20 1.49 18.18 -12.75
C GLY A 20 1.93 18.40 -14.20
N GLY A 21 3.24 18.45 -14.41
CA GLY A 21 3.82 18.50 -15.75
C GLY A 21 5.32 18.20 -15.77
N MET A 22 5.85 18.05 -16.97
CA MET A 22 7.27 17.87 -17.22
C MET A 22 7.83 19.07 -17.98
N VAL A 23 8.90 19.67 -17.46
CA VAL A 23 9.68 20.67 -18.19
C VAL A 23 10.36 19.98 -19.37
N THR A 24 10.01 20.41 -20.59
CA THR A 24 10.53 19.86 -21.85
C THR A 24 11.65 20.70 -22.44
N GLY A 25 11.74 21.98 -22.09
CA GLY A 25 12.79 22.86 -22.59
C GLY A 25 12.82 24.20 -21.88
N LEU A 26 13.89 24.96 -22.13
CA LEU A 26 14.08 26.32 -21.65
C LEU A 26 14.39 27.23 -22.84
N ASP A 27 13.56 28.23 -23.05
CA ASP A 27 13.82 29.32 -23.99
C ASP A 27 14.49 30.47 -23.23
N ARG A 28 15.83 30.48 -23.25
CA ARG A 28 16.63 31.52 -22.60
C ARG A 28 16.52 32.87 -23.29
N ALA A 29 16.20 32.92 -24.59
CA ALA A 29 16.07 34.17 -25.32
C ALA A 29 14.81 34.93 -24.90
N ARG A 30 13.74 34.19 -24.61
CA ARG A 30 12.47 34.75 -24.10
C ARG A 30 12.35 34.77 -22.58
N GLY A 31 13.25 34.07 -21.88
CA GLY A 31 13.14 33.90 -20.44
C GLY A 31 11.97 32.99 -20.04
N GLU A 32 11.59 32.02 -20.88
CA GLU A 32 10.44 31.14 -20.66
C GLU A 32 10.85 29.67 -20.52
N ALA A 33 10.16 28.91 -19.68
CA ALA A 33 10.28 27.46 -19.63
C ALA A 33 9.05 26.80 -20.30
N LEU A 34 9.30 25.76 -21.09
CA LEU A 34 8.26 24.95 -21.72
C LEU A 34 7.93 23.76 -20.82
N VAL A 35 6.66 23.63 -20.48
CA VAL A 35 6.12 22.57 -19.63
C VAL A 35 5.05 21.81 -20.40
N ARG A 36 5.17 20.49 -20.48
CA ARG A 36 4.10 19.62 -20.95
C ARG A 36 3.30 19.13 -19.75
N SER A 37 2.03 19.51 -19.65
CA SER A 37 1.15 19.04 -18.58
C SER A 37 0.89 17.54 -18.70
N ASP A 38 0.50 16.91 -17.60
CA ASP A 38 0.10 15.49 -17.61
C ASP A 38 -1.12 15.21 -18.53
N ALA A 39 -1.91 16.25 -18.84
CA ALA A 39 -3.02 16.19 -19.80
C ALA A 39 -2.58 16.42 -21.26
N GLY A 40 -1.28 16.65 -21.50
CA GLY A 40 -0.70 16.83 -22.83
C GLY A 40 -0.63 18.27 -23.34
N ALA A 41 -1.12 19.26 -22.59
CA ALA A 41 -1.06 20.67 -22.98
C ALA A 41 0.36 21.23 -22.84
N GLU A 42 0.78 22.10 -23.77
CA GLU A 42 2.02 22.86 -23.64
C GLU A 42 1.75 24.20 -22.97
N ILE A 43 2.48 24.45 -21.88
CA ILE A 43 2.39 25.65 -21.05
C ILE A 43 3.74 26.34 -21.10
N ARG A 44 3.74 27.64 -21.38
CA ARG A 44 4.94 28.48 -21.27
C ARG A 44 4.86 29.25 -19.98
N ILE A 45 5.85 29.07 -19.11
CA ILE A 45 5.93 29.80 -17.84
C ILE A 45 7.12 30.74 -17.89
N SER A 46 6.94 31.95 -17.35
CA SER A 46 8.03 32.91 -17.33
C SER A 46 9.01 32.60 -16.20
N MET A 47 10.31 32.63 -16.50
CA MET A 47 11.40 32.43 -15.54
C MET A 47 11.79 33.72 -14.81
N ASP A 48 11.32 34.88 -15.29
CA ASP A 48 11.57 36.20 -14.69
C ASP A 48 10.68 36.48 -13.47
N ARG A 49 9.63 35.67 -13.28
CA ARG A 49 8.64 35.79 -12.21
C ARG A 49 8.73 34.57 -11.31
N ALA A 50 8.56 34.79 -10.03
CA ALA A 50 8.36 33.70 -9.09
C ALA A 50 7.06 32.97 -9.46
N GLN A 51 7.20 31.76 -9.99
CA GLN A 51 6.08 30.85 -10.22
C GLN A 51 5.89 30.02 -8.96
N ALA A 52 4.65 29.84 -8.49
CA ALA A 52 4.39 28.90 -7.40
C ALA A 52 4.44 27.46 -7.94
N ILE A 53 5.65 26.96 -8.17
CA ILE A 53 5.93 25.59 -8.59
C ILE A 53 6.77 24.86 -7.54
N ASP A 54 6.58 23.56 -7.45
CA ASP A 54 7.35 22.67 -6.58
C ASP A 54 7.76 21.41 -7.38
N HIS A 55 8.71 20.64 -6.85
CA HIS A 55 9.13 19.38 -7.47
C HIS A 55 8.00 18.35 -7.41
N GLY A 56 7.69 17.74 -8.55
CA GLY A 56 6.56 16.84 -8.74
C GLY A 56 6.87 15.34 -8.52
N TYR A 57 7.99 15.01 -7.88
CA TYR A 57 8.45 13.64 -7.67
C TYR A 57 7.72 12.89 -6.54
N CYS A 58 7.39 13.60 -5.47
CA CYS A 58 6.72 13.04 -4.31
C CYS A 58 5.58 13.97 -3.91
N ARG A 59 4.46 13.38 -3.49
CA ARG A 59 3.28 14.13 -3.06
C ARG A 59 2.70 13.49 -1.81
N THR A 60 2.05 14.30 -1.00
CA THR A 60 1.28 13.79 0.14
C THR A 60 0.08 12.99 -0.36
N ILE A 61 -0.36 12.01 0.42
CA ILE A 61 -1.55 11.19 0.12
C ILE A 61 -2.79 12.08 -0.09
N HIS A 62 -2.91 13.16 0.69
CA HIS A 62 -3.98 14.14 0.56
C HIS A 62 -3.95 14.87 -0.79
N SER A 63 -2.78 15.33 -1.24
CA SER A 63 -2.61 16.02 -2.53
C SER A 63 -2.73 15.10 -3.76
N SER A 64 -2.76 13.78 -3.56
CA SER A 64 -2.96 12.79 -4.62
C SER A 64 -4.41 12.32 -4.72
N GLN A 65 -5.34 12.92 -3.95
CA GLN A 65 -6.76 12.59 -4.06
C GLN A 65 -7.29 12.93 -5.46
N GLY A 66 -7.98 11.97 -6.09
CA GLY A 66 -8.48 12.08 -7.47
C GLY A 66 -7.47 11.69 -8.57
N ALA A 67 -6.18 11.60 -8.27
CA ALA A 67 -5.18 11.16 -9.23
C ALA A 67 -5.27 9.63 -9.45
N THR A 68 -5.05 9.18 -10.69
CA THR A 68 -4.87 7.77 -11.03
C THR A 68 -3.47 7.60 -11.57
N VAL A 69 -2.67 6.73 -10.96
CA VAL A 69 -1.29 6.46 -11.38
C VAL A 69 -1.10 4.97 -11.63
N GLU A 70 -0.21 4.62 -12.56
CA GLU A 70 0.00 3.22 -12.94
C GLU A 70 0.59 2.40 -11.79
N ARG A 71 1.59 2.97 -11.09
CA ARG A 71 2.30 2.38 -9.96
C ARG A 71 2.45 3.42 -8.85
N THR A 72 2.25 2.97 -7.60
CA THR A 72 2.38 3.83 -6.42
C THR A 72 3.43 3.28 -5.47
N ILE A 73 4.34 4.16 -5.03
CA ILE A 73 5.24 3.90 -3.90
C ILE A 73 4.80 4.79 -2.75
N VAL A 74 4.47 4.18 -1.61
CA VAL A 74 4.00 4.87 -0.41
C VAL A 74 5.08 4.74 0.65
N VAL A 75 5.56 5.87 1.15
CA VAL A 75 6.43 5.90 2.33
C VAL A 75 5.54 6.17 3.53
N GLY A 76 5.39 5.16 4.40
CA GLY A 76 4.57 5.22 5.60
C GLY A 76 5.45 5.16 6.84
N GLU A 77 5.43 6.22 7.65
CA GLU A 77 6.12 6.27 8.94
C GLU A 77 5.16 5.83 10.04
N ALA A 78 5.55 4.81 10.81
CA ALA A 78 4.70 4.18 11.81
C ALA A 78 4.33 5.11 12.99
N GLY A 79 5.09 6.18 13.22
CA GLY A 79 4.90 7.15 14.30
C GLY A 79 4.04 8.37 13.96
N ARG A 80 3.68 8.59 12.69
CA ARG A 80 2.83 9.73 12.27
C ARG A 80 1.37 9.32 12.17
N VAL A 81 0.46 10.30 12.19
CA VAL A 81 -1.01 10.10 12.07
C VAL A 81 -1.32 9.35 10.77
N ALA A 82 -1.40 8.03 10.88
CA ALA A 82 -1.60 7.12 9.78
C ALA A 82 -2.85 6.31 10.11
N THR A 83 -3.95 6.67 9.47
CA THR A 83 -5.28 6.08 9.74
C THR A 83 -5.70 5.14 8.61
N ALA A 84 -6.71 4.32 8.86
CA ALA A 84 -7.29 3.44 7.84
C ALA A 84 -7.73 4.20 6.57
N GLN A 85 -8.15 5.45 6.69
CA GLN A 85 -8.51 6.29 5.55
C GLN A 85 -7.30 6.68 4.70
N THR A 86 -6.17 6.96 5.35
CA THR A 86 -4.91 7.27 4.67
C THR A 86 -4.40 6.05 3.92
N ALA A 87 -4.47 4.87 4.55
CA ALA A 87 -4.17 3.58 3.94
C ALA A 87 -5.06 3.29 2.73
N TYR A 88 -6.38 3.52 2.87
CA TYR A 88 -7.34 3.32 1.80
C TYR A 88 -7.06 4.22 0.60
N VAL A 89 -6.83 5.52 0.83
CA VAL A 89 -6.46 6.44 -0.27
C VAL A 89 -5.15 6.01 -0.89
N ALA A 90 -4.16 5.59 -0.12
CA ALA A 90 -2.87 5.15 -0.66
C ALA A 90 -3.01 3.90 -1.57
N ALA A 91 -3.81 2.92 -1.16
CA ALA A 91 -4.00 1.64 -1.87
C ALA A 91 -5.05 1.69 -2.99
N SER A 92 -5.92 2.70 -3.02
CA SER A 92 -6.93 2.84 -4.09
C SER A 92 -6.42 3.61 -5.30
N ARG A 93 -5.16 4.06 -5.29
CA ARG A 93 -4.57 4.91 -6.33
C ARG A 93 -3.84 4.12 -7.40
N GLU A 94 -3.39 2.90 -7.10
CA GLU A 94 -2.72 2.06 -8.09
C GLU A 94 -3.69 1.33 -9.01
N ARG A 95 -3.33 1.25 -10.30
CA ARG A 95 -3.98 0.34 -11.25
C ARG A 95 -3.25 -1.01 -11.36
N SER A 96 -1.93 -1.04 -11.15
CA SER A 96 -1.10 -2.24 -11.44
C SER A 96 -0.21 -2.73 -10.28
N GLY A 97 0.10 -1.90 -9.28
CA GLY A 97 0.91 -2.35 -8.15
C GLY A 97 1.25 -1.27 -7.11
N LEU A 98 1.29 -1.70 -5.85
CA LEU A 98 1.60 -0.91 -4.66
C LEU A 98 2.83 -1.42 -3.95
N ARG A 99 3.74 -0.51 -3.62
CA ARG A 99 4.85 -0.79 -2.71
C ARG A 99 4.79 0.15 -1.52
N ILE A 100 4.76 -0.42 -0.32
CA ILE A 100 4.80 0.35 0.93
C ILE A 100 6.19 0.18 1.54
N ILE A 101 6.86 1.29 1.80
CA ILE A 101 8.14 1.37 2.49
C ILE A 101 7.86 1.96 3.87
N THR A 102 8.28 1.27 4.91
CA THR A 102 8.03 1.67 6.30
C THR A 102 9.20 1.31 7.20
N ASP A 103 9.35 2.06 8.27
CA ASP A 103 10.28 1.82 9.37
C ASP A 103 9.87 0.61 10.23
N ASP A 104 8.57 0.43 10.48
CA ASP A 104 8.04 -0.65 11.33
C ASP A 104 6.70 -1.16 10.79
N ARG A 105 6.73 -2.39 10.26
CA ARG A 105 5.56 -3.03 9.63
C ARG A 105 4.41 -3.22 10.62
N ASP A 106 4.70 -3.70 11.83
CA ASP A 106 3.66 -4.11 12.78
C ASP A 106 2.97 -2.88 13.36
N LYS A 107 3.75 -1.84 13.69
CA LYS A 107 3.20 -0.56 14.13
C LYS A 107 2.39 0.14 13.03
N LEU A 108 2.90 0.17 11.79
CA LEU A 108 2.16 0.77 10.68
C LEU A 108 0.85 0.00 10.43
N SER A 109 0.89 -1.33 10.45
CA SER A 109 -0.31 -2.17 10.30
C SER A 109 -1.34 -1.90 11.41
N ALA A 110 -0.89 -1.75 12.66
CA ALA A 110 -1.77 -1.41 13.77
C ALA A 110 -2.37 -0.02 13.61
N ALA A 111 -1.59 0.98 13.17
CA ALA A 111 -2.06 2.33 12.91
C ALA A 111 -3.09 2.37 11.76
N TRP A 112 -2.79 1.72 10.64
CA TRP A 112 -3.67 1.63 9.46
C TRP A 112 -4.93 0.79 9.70
N SER A 113 -4.98 -0.01 10.76
CA SER A 113 -6.21 -0.69 11.17
C SER A 113 -7.18 0.23 11.93
N ARG A 114 -6.71 1.38 12.43
CA ARG A 114 -7.53 2.33 13.19
C ARG A 114 -8.22 3.31 12.24
N TRP A 115 -9.54 3.30 12.24
CA TRP A 115 -10.32 4.35 11.57
C TRP A 115 -10.13 5.68 12.29
N ALA A 116 -9.93 6.76 11.54
CA ALA A 116 -9.96 8.09 12.15
C ALA A 116 -11.40 8.37 12.57
N GLU A 117 -11.61 8.62 13.86
CA GLU A 117 -12.90 9.04 14.36
C GLU A 117 -13.16 10.48 13.89
N ARG A 118 -14.28 10.71 13.20
CA ARG A 118 -14.70 12.07 12.85
C ARG A 118 -15.21 12.75 14.10
N GLN A 119 -14.41 13.66 14.67
CA GLN A 119 -14.88 14.53 15.74
C GLN A 119 -15.73 15.66 15.15
N THR A 120 -17.03 15.38 15.00
CA THR A 120 -18.03 16.39 14.64
C THR A 120 -18.72 16.92 15.89
N ALA A 121 -19.14 18.18 15.90
CA ALA A 121 -19.89 18.77 17.01
C ALA A 121 -21.13 17.92 17.37
N ARG A 122 -21.85 17.41 16.38
CA ARG A 122 -22.98 16.50 16.57
C ARG A 122 -22.59 15.17 17.22
N SER A 123 -21.46 14.57 16.84
CA SER A 123 -20.97 13.34 17.48
C SER A 123 -20.53 13.55 18.92
N LEU A 124 -20.03 14.76 19.26
CA LEU A 124 -19.69 15.10 20.64
C LEU A 124 -20.95 15.25 21.50
N LEU A 125 -21.96 15.98 21.01
CA LEU A 125 -23.25 16.11 21.69
C LEU A 125 -23.95 14.76 21.88
N ALA A 126 -23.89 13.87 20.89
CA ALA A 126 -24.43 12.50 21.01
C ALA A 126 -23.62 11.61 21.97
N ARG A 127 -22.31 11.84 22.11
CA ARG A 127 -21.44 11.14 23.09
C ARG A 127 -21.72 11.61 24.51
N GLU A 128 -21.99 12.90 24.69
CA GLU A 128 -22.31 13.52 25.98
C GLU A 128 -23.67 13.05 26.50
N ALA A 129 -24.66 12.92 25.62
CA ALA A 129 -25.98 12.37 25.95
C ALA A 129 -25.99 10.85 26.28
N ALA A 130 -24.93 10.11 25.92
CA ALA A 130 -24.85 8.65 26.07
C ALA A 130 -23.85 8.20 27.14
N HIS A 131 -23.39 9.09 28.02
CA HIS A 131 -22.42 8.82 29.07
C HIS A 131 -23.11 8.39 30.37
N GLU A 132 -23.24 7.07 30.58
CA GLU A 132 -23.38 6.52 31.94
C GLU A 132 -21.97 6.15 32.46
N PRO A 133 -21.59 6.59 33.67
CA PRO A 133 -20.25 6.35 34.20
C PRO A 133 -20.09 4.88 34.60
N GLY A 134 -19.28 4.12 33.86
CA GLY A 134 -18.83 2.79 34.31
C GLY A 134 -18.53 1.73 33.23
N GLN A 135 -18.95 1.91 31.98
CA GLN A 135 -18.70 0.89 30.94
C GLN A 135 -17.47 1.19 30.09
N GLN A 136 -16.44 0.37 30.22
CA GLN A 136 -15.37 0.27 29.23
C GLN A 136 -15.97 -0.27 27.93
N ARG A 137 -15.98 0.57 26.88
CA ARG A 137 -16.50 0.21 25.55
C ARG A 137 -15.43 -0.52 24.74
N GLU A 138 -15.66 -1.79 24.44
CA GLU A 138 -14.99 -2.45 23.30
C GLU A 138 -15.49 -1.80 22.00
N MET A 139 -14.57 -1.38 21.14
CA MET A 139 -14.93 -0.73 19.88
C MET A 139 -15.49 -1.76 18.87
N PRO A 140 -16.60 -1.45 18.18
CA PRO A 140 -17.17 -2.38 17.21
C PRO A 140 -16.27 -2.43 15.97
N VAL A 141 -15.54 -3.54 15.82
CA VAL A 141 -14.89 -3.89 14.57
C VAL A 141 -16.01 -4.18 13.57
N SER A 142 -16.11 -3.40 12.49
CA SER A 142 -17.18 -3.57 11.49
C SER A 142 -17.29 -5.04 11.05
N ASP A 143 -18.51 -5.60 11.00
CA ASP A 143 -18.76 -7.02 10.70
C ASP A 143 -18.07 -7.51 9.41
N ILE A 144 -17.94 -6.64 8.41
CA ILE A 144 -17.27 -6.93 7.13
C ILE A 144 -15.78 -7.25 7.32
N SER A 145 -15.13 -6.62 8.31
CA SER A 145 -13.70 -6.82 8.60
C SER A 145 -13.46 -8.11 9.37
N LEU A 146 -14.37 -8.47 10.29
CA LEU A 146 -14.36 -9.73 11.02
C LEU A 146 -14.61 -10.93 10.09
N GLU A 147 -15.59 -10.81 9.19
CA GLU A 147 -15.94 -11.87 8.25
C GLU A 147 -14.80 -12.15 7.26
N ARG A 148 -14.17 -11.09 6.71
CA ARG A 148 -13.00 -11.22 5.82
C ARG A 148 -11.77 -11.76 6.55
N ALA A 149 -11.56 -11.38 7.81
CA ALA A 149 -10.46 -11.92 8.63
C ALA A 149 -10.66 -13.43 8.92
N ARG A 150 -11.90 -13.85 9.24
CA ARG A 150 -12.27 -15.26 9.44
C ARG A 150 -12.06 -16.09 8.17
N GLN A 151 -12.50 -15.59 7.02
CA GLN A 151 -12.30 -16.27 5.73
C GLN A 151 -10.81 -16.47 5.42
N LYS A 152 -9.99 -15.42 5.62
CA LYS A 152 -8.54 -15.48 5.37
C LYS A 152 -7.81 -16.39 6.37
N ALA A 153 -8.26 -16.47 7.62
CA ALA A 153 -7.73 -17.39 8.62
C ALA A 153 -8.06 -18.85 8.29
N LEU A 154 -9.28 -19.12 7.84
CA LEU A 154 -9.72 -20.46 7.42
C LEU A 154 -8.94 -20.94 6.19
N GLU A 155 -8.70 -20.06 5.23
CA GLU A 155 -7.93 -20.35 4.03
C GLU A 155 -6.46 -20.67 4.36
N ARG A 156 -5.84 -19.90 5.27
CA ARG A 156 -4.50 -20.20 5.78
C ARG A 156 -4.42 -21.53 6.53
N SER A 157 -5.45 -21.87 7.31
CA SER A 157 -5.52 -23.16 8.00
C SER A 157 -5.61 -24.32 7.00
N ARG A 158 -6.39 -24.17 5.92
CA ARG A 158 -6.50 -25.15 4.85
C ARG A 158 -5.18 -25.33 4.09
N GLN A 159 -4.50 -24.24 3.78
CA GLN A 159 -3.19 -24.28 3.12
C GLN A 159 -2.14 -25.00 3.97
N ARG A 160 -2.06 -24.70 5.28
CA ARG A 160 -1.15 -25.40 6.20
C ARG A 160 -1.48 -26.88 6.33
N ALA A 161 -2.75 -27.24 6.40
CA ALA A 161 -3.17 -28.65 6.45
C ALA A 161 -2.77 -29.40 5.17
N ALA A 162 -2.91 -28.77 4.00
CA ALA A 162 -2.50 -29.34 2.72
C ALA A 162 -0.97 -29.50 2.62
N GLU A 163 -0.18 -28.55 3.12
CA GLU A 163 1.29 -28.66 3.17
C GLU A 163 1.75 -29.77 4.12
N LEU A 164 1.14 -29.89 5.30
CA LEU A 164 1.44 -30.98 6.23
C LEU A 164 1.07 -32.35 5.65
N ALA A 165 -0.03 -32.44 4.89
CA ALA A 165 -0.41 -33.68 4.21
C ALA A 165 0.64 -34.08 3.15
N LYS A 166 1.06 -33.14 2.30
CA LYS A 166 2.13 -33.37 1.30
C LYS A 166 3.46 -33.76 1.95
N ALA A 167 3.82 -33.11 3.06
CA ALA A 167 5.04 -33.44 3.79
C ALA A 167 5.01 -34.84 4.41
N ARG A 168 3.84 -35.28 4.91
CA ARG A 168 3.64 -36.64 5.44
C ARG A 168 3.72 -37.71 4.35
N GLU A 169 3.17 -37.43 3.18
CA GLU A 169 3.23 -38.35 2.04
C GLU A 169 4.67 -38.52 1.53
N ALA A 170 5.40 -37.41 1.34
CA ALA A 170 6.81 -37.44 0.97
C ALA A 170 7.70 -38.15 2.02
N ALA A 171 7.37 -38.04 3.31
CA ALA A 171 8.08 -38.77 4.37
C ALA A 171 7.82 -40.29 4.30
N ARG A 172 6.59 -40.71 4.00
CA ARG A 172 6.24 -42.13 3.81
C ARG A 172 6.95 -42.73 2.60
N GLU A 173 7.03 -42.00 1.49
CA GLU A 173 7.76 -42.45 0.30
C GLU A 173 9.25 -42.62 0.57
N LYS A 174 9.87 -41.67 1.29
CA LYS A 174 11.27 -41.78 1.70
C LYS A 174 11.52 -42.97 2.62
N GLN A 175 10.62 -43.24 3.57
CA GLN A 175 10.70 -44.40 4.45
C GLN A 175 10.55 -45.71 3.68
N ALA A 176 9.60 -45.80 2.74
CA ALA A 176 9.40 -46.97 1.89
C ALA A 176 10.60 -47.21 0.95
N ALA A 177 11.20 -46.15 0.42
CA ALA A 177 12.42 -46.24 -0.40
C ALA A 177 13.63 -46.72 0.41
N ALA A 178 13.82 -46.20 1.64
CA ALA A 178 14.88 -46.64 2.54
C ALA A 178 14.72 -48.11 2.95
N GLN A 179 13.49 -48.55 3.23
CA GLN A 179 13.19 -49.94 3.60
C GLN A 179 13.45 -50.90 2.43
N LYS A 180 13.07 -50.54 1.20
CA LYS A 180 13.40 -51.30 -0.01
C LYS A 180 14.90 -51.37 -0.30
N GLN A 181 15.68 -50.33 0.04
CA GLN A 181 17.13 -50.36 -0.12
C GLN A 181 17.80 -51.26 0.92
N LEU A 182 17.30 -51.30 2.16
CA LEU A 182 17.74 -52.23 3.20
C LEU A 182 17.46 -53.69 2.84
N GLU A 183 16.27 -53.99 2.30
CA GLU A 183 15.93 -55.35 1.84
C GLU A 183 16.80 -55.80 0.65
N ARG A 184 17.03 -54.92 -0.34
CA ARG A 184 17.94 -55.20 -1.46
C ARG A 184 19.41 -55.38 -1.06
N GLY A 185 19.86 -54.71 0.00
CA GLY A 185 21.20 -54.90 0.57
C GLY A 185 21.35 -56.25 1.28
N ARG A 186 20.27 -56.72 1.91
CA ARG A 186 20.23 -58.02 2.61
C ARG A 186 20.21 -59.21 1.65
N ASP A 187 19.54 -59.09 0.50
CA ASP A 187 19.52 -60.16 -0.51
C ASP A 187 20.88 -60.31 -1.22
N ARG A 188 21.61 -59.21 -1.48
CA ARG A 188 22.97 -59.28 -2.06
C ARG A 188 24.03 -59.83 -1.09
N GLY A 189 23.78 -59.75 0.22
CA GLY A 189 24.64 -60.37 1.24
C GLY A 189 24.53 -61.90 1.27
N MET A 190 23.39 -62.47 0.84
CA MET A 190 23.16 -63.92 0.80
C MET A 190 23.70 -64.62 -0.47
N GLU A 191 24.07 -63.87 -1.52
CA GLU A 191 24.69 -64.43 -2.74
C GLU A 191 26.23 -64.52 -2.68
N MET A 192 26.88 -63.95 -1.66
CA MET A 192 28.35 -64.04 -1.48
C MET A 192 28.82 -65.11 -0.50
N GLU A 193 27.91 -65.95 0.02
CA GLU A 193 28.22 -66.98 1.02
C GLU A 193 27.84 -68.41 0.58
N ARG A 194 28.02 -68.73 -0.71
CA ARG A 194 27.98 -70.11 -1.24
C ARG A 194 29.12 -70.38 -2.21
#